data_AF-A0A832AVA5-F1
#
_entry.id   AF-A0A832AVA5-F1
#
_cell.length_a   1.000
_cell.length_b   1.000
_cell.length_c   1.000
_cell.angle_alpha   90.00
_cell.angle_beta   90.00
_cell.angle_gamma   90.00
#
_symmetry.space_group_name_H-M   'P 1'
#
loop_
_entity.id
_entity.type
_entity.pdbx_description
1 polymer ?
#
loop_
_entity_poly.entity_id
_entity_poly.type
_entity_poly.pdbx_seq_one_letter_code
_entity_poly.pdbx_strand_id
1 'polypeptide(L)'
;MRIAVKYCGGCNPSYRREEIEEVLRKYFQVSYADSADLIVCISGCKKGCAAERARGEFLHFDEKIKEEEIVRKVKEKLLLK
;
A
#
# COMPACT_ATOMS: atom_id res chain seq x y z
N MET A 1 14.88 1.52 3.31
CA MET A 1 13.76 0.57 3.37
C MET A 1 12.96 0.73 2.10
N ARG A 2 12.75 -0.36 1.38
CA ARG A 2 12.05 -0.38 0.09
C ARG A 2 10.66 -0.96 0.29
N ILE A 3 9.65 -0.29 -0.22
CA ILE A 3 8.28 -0.80 -0.22
C ILE A 3 7.89 -1.21 -1.63
N ALA A 4 7.14 -2.29 -1.78
CA ALA A 4 6.51 -2.66 -3.04
C ALA A 4 5.07 -2.16 -3.05
N VAL A 5 4.58 -1.64 -4.17
CA VAL A 5 3.17 -1.24 -4.28
C VAL A 5 2.42 -2.18 -5.22
N LYS A 6 1.26 -2.67 -4.78
CA LYS A 6 0.35 -3.50 -5.58
C LYS A 6 -1.05 -2.92 -5.59
N TYR A 7 -1.67 -2.91 -6.78
CA TYR A 7 -3.03 -2.43 -6.99
C TYR A 7 -4.04 -3.56 -7.19
N CYS A 8 -5.24 -3.37 -6.64
CA CYS A 8 -6.44 -4.13 -6.99
C CYS A 8 -7.42 -3.22 -7.76
N GLY A 9 -7.64 -3.54 -9.04
CA GLY A 9 -8.28 -2.64 -10.00
C GLY A 9 -9.75 -2.92 -10.29
N GLY A 10 -10.70 -2.39 -9.50
CA GLY A 10 -12.00 -2.09 -10.13
C GLY A 10 -13.23 -1.94 -9.23
N CYS A 11 -13.22 -2.44 -8.00
CA CYS A 11 -14.46 -2.47 -7.22
C CYS A 11 -14.99 -1.09 -6.78
N ASN A 12 -14.12 -0.07 -6.72
CA ASN A 12 -14.50 1.32 -6.52
C ASN A 12 -13.69 2.22 -7.46
N PRO A 13 -14.30 2.79 -8.52
CA PRO A 13 -13.66 3.72 -9.44
C PRO A 13 -13.49 5.13 -8.86
N SER A 14 -14.28 5.52 -7.86
CA SER A 14 -14.16 6.81 -7.18
C SER A 14 -13.01 6.85 -6.17
N TYR A 15 -12.46 5.69 -5.80
CA TYR A 15 -11.28 5.62 -4.95
C TYR A 15 -10.00 5.79 -5.78
N ARG A 16 -9.39 6.98 -5.65
CA ARG A 16 -8.13 7.33 -6.30
C ARG A 16 -6.96 6.70 -5.55
N ARG A 17 -6.53 5.54 -6.02
CA ARG A 17 -5.43 4.75 -5.43
C ARG A 17 -4.10 5.46 -5.60
N GLU A 18 -4.02 6.27 -6.65
CA GLU A 18 -2.90 7.14 -7.00
C GLU A 18 -2.62 8.12 -5.85
N GLU A 19 -3.64 8.62 -5.15
CA GLU A 19 -3.43 9.55 -4.02
C GLU A 19 -2.59 8.90 -2.91
N ILE A 20 -2.81 7.61 -2.65
CA ILE A 20 -2.01 6.85 -1.67
C ILE A 20 -0.60 6.63 -2.22
N GLU A 21 -0.45 6.26 -3.49
CA GLU A 21 0.86 6.06 -4.11
C GLU A 21 1.71 7.34 -4.10
N GLU A 22 1.10 8.48 -4.42
CA GLU A 22 1.75 9.78 -4.41
C GLU A 22 2.33 10.08 -3.02
N VAL A 23 1.57 9.82 -1.96
CA VAL A 23 2.07 9.90 -0.59
C VAL A 23 3.24 8.95 -0.37
N LEU A 24 3.10 7.68 -0.76
CA LEU A 24 4.17 6.69 -0.55
C LEU A 24 5.47 7.09 -1.24
N ARG A 25 5.40 7.65 -2.45
CA ARG A 25 6.57 8.13 -3.22
C ARG A 25 7.25 9.33 -2.60
N LYS A 26 6.52 10.19 -1.87
CA LYS A 26 7.12 11.32 -1.15
C LYS A 26 8.01 10.88 0.00
N TYR A 27 7.65 9.79 0.68
CA TYR A 27 8.26 9.40 1.96
C TYR A 27 9.09 8.10 1.91
N PHE A 28 8.93 7.27 0.88
CA PHE A 28 9.55 5.96 0.79
C PHE A 28 10.08 5.65 -0.60
N GLN A 29 11.08 4.76 -0.67
CA GLN A 29 11.55 4.22 -1.94
C GLN A 29 10.57 3.15 -2.43
N VAL A 30 9.72 3.51 -3.39
CA VAL A 30 8.73 2.61 -4.00
C VAL A 30 9.38 1.74 -5.08
N SER A 31 9.16 0.44 -4.98
CA SER A 31 9.47 -0.60 -5.95
C SER A 31 8.18 -1.22 -6.47
N TYR A 32 8.24 -1.83 -7.65
CA TYR A 32 7.16 -2.68 -8.18
C TYR A 32 7.56 -4.15 -8.26
N ALA A 33 8.80 -4.47 -7.87
CA ALA A 33 9.28 -5.83 -7.76
C ALA A 33 8.78 -6.47 -6.45
N ASP A 34 8.56 -7.79 -6.48
CA ASP A 34 8.14 -8.57 -5.31
C ASP A 34 9.19 -8.60 -4.18
N SER A 35 10.44 -8.19 -4.46
CA SER A 35 11.50 -8.07 -3.46
C SER A 35 11.43 -6.71 -2.76
N ALA A 36 10.66 -6.61 -1.69
CA ALA A 36 10.58 -5.43 -0.83
C ALA A 36 10.46 -5.79 0.66
N ASP A 37 10.79 -4.82 1.52
CA ASP A 37 10.64 -4.95 2.96
C ASP A 37 9.17 -4.93 3.38
N LEU A 38 8.29 -4.31 2.61
CA LEU A 38 6.86 -4.29 2.88
C LEU A 38 6.09 -4.14 1.57
N ILE A 39 5.01 -4.91 1.40
CA ILE A 39 4.11 -4.79 0.26
C ILE A 39 2.91 -3.93 0.67
N VAL A 40 2.76 -2.75 0.09
CA VAL A 40 1.59 -1.90 0.27
C VAL A 40 0.55 -2.22 -0.80
N CYS A 41 -0.54 -2.83 -0.37
CA CYS A 41 -1.66 -3.22 -1.22
C CYS A 41 -2.74 -2.15 -1.15
N ILE A 42 -3.03 -1.51 -2.28
CA ILE A 42 -4.03 -0.45 -2.39
C ILE A 42 -5.21 -0.99 -3.20
N SER A 43 -6.35 -1.17 -2.54
CA SER A 43 -7.56 -1.80 -3.09
C SER A 43 -8.71 -0.80 -3.11
N GLY A 44 -9.64 -0.95 -4.05
CA GLY A 44 -10.88 -0.16 -4.03
C GLY A 44 -12.00 -0.80 -3.23
N CYS A 45 -11.76 -1.93 -2.56
CA CYS A 45 -12.77 -2.58 -1.73
C CYS A 45 -12.11 -3.46 -0.67
N LYS A 46 -12.93 -3.82 0.32
CA LYS A 46 -12.55 -4.69 1.44
C LYS A 46 -12.10 -6.09 1.02
N LYS A 47 -12.47 -6.55 -0.19
CA LYS A 47 -12.08 -7.88 -0.69
C LYS A 47 -10.56 -8.04 -0.79
N GLY A 48 -9.83 -6.96 -1.12
CA GLY A 48 -8.38 -6.97 -1.02
C GLY A 48 -7.66 -7.96 -1.94
N CYS A 49 -8.11 -8.14 -3.19
CA CYS A 49 -7.52 -9.15 -4.11
C CYS A 49 -6.00 -9.01 -4.30
N ALA A 50 -5.45 -7.80 -4.13
CA ALA A 50 -4.01 -7.56 -4.16
C ALA A 50 -3.30 -8.06 -2.89
N ALA A 51 -3.94 -7.90 -1.74
CA ALA A 51 -3.46 -8.40 -0.45
C ALA A 51 -3.48 -9.94 -0.40
N GLU A 52 -4.53 -10.58 -0.93
CA GLU A 52 -4.61 -12.06 -1.03
C GLU A 52 -3.46 -12.66 -1.86
N ARG A 53 -2.91 -11.89 -2.80
CA ARG A 53 -1.81 -12.31 -3.69
C ARG A 53 -0.45 -11.82 -3.23
N ALA A 54 -0.37 -11.08 -2.12
CA ALA A 54 0.89 -10.60 -1.57
C ALA A 54 1.65 -11.78 -0.95
N ARG A 55 2.91 -11.94 -1.30
CA ARG A 55 3.80 -12.96 -0.74
C ARG A 55 4.82 -12.26 0.14
N GLY A 56 4.65 -12.36 1.46
CA GLY A 56 5.47 -11.68 2.46
C GLY A 56 4.66 -10.68 3.28
N GLU A 57 5.35 -9.83 4.03
CA GLU A 57 4.70 -8.84 4.89
C GLU A 57 4.00 -7.77 4.06
N PHE A 58 2.74 -7.49 4.38
CA PHE A 58 1.95 -6.52 3.65
C PHE A 58 1.14 -5.59 4.56
N LEU A 59 0.75 -4.44 3.99
CA LEU A 59 -0.16 -3.47 4.57
C LEU A 59 -1.26 -3.17 3.55
N HIS A 60 -2.51 -3.17 3.98
CA HIS A 60 -3.66 -2.99 3.08
C HIS A 60 -4.36 -1.67 3.34
N PHE A 61 -4.65 -0.94 2.27
CA PHE A 61 -5.50 0.26 2.26
C PHE A 61 -6.67 0.04 1.31
N ASP A 62 -7.89 0.23 1.80
CA ASP A 62 -9.14 0.04 1.05
C ASP A 62 -10.11 1.24 1.12
N GLU A 63 -9.70 2.29 1.82
CA GLU A 63 -10.47 3.52 2.02
C GLU A 63 -9.59 4.77 1.96
N LYS A 64 -10.25 5.93 1.92
CA LYS A 64 -9.56 7.21 1.94
C LYS A 64 -9.03 7.48 3.34
N ILE A 65 -7.73 7.71 3.44
CA ILE A 65 -7.02 7.91 4.68
C ILE A 65 -6.11 9.14 4.55
N LYS A 66 -5.84 9.82 5.66
CA LYS A 66 -5.00 11.02 5.66
C LYS A 66 -3.54 10.66 5.41
N GLU A 67 -2.80 11.58 4.79
CA GLU A 67 -1.37 11.44 4.46
C GLU A 67 -0.53 11.01 5.68
N GLU A 68 -0.71 11.70 6.81
CA GLU A 68 0.00 11.44 8.07
C GLU A 68 -0.20 10.00 8.56
N GLU A 69 -1.41 9.49 8.39
CA GLU A 69 -1.81 8.16 8.85
C GLU A 69 -1.25 7.06 7.93
N ILE A 70 -1.15 7.30 6.63
CA ILE A 70 -0.48 6.40 5.68
C ILE A 70 0.98 6.24 6.09
N VAL A 71 1.67 7.36 6.28
CA VAL A 71 3.09 7.38 6.63
C VAL A 71 3.32 6.70 7.98
N ARG A 72 2.48 6.98 8.98
CA ARG A 72 2.55 6.35 10.29
C ARG A 72 2.44 4.83 10.20
N LYS A 73 1.37 4.33 9.57
CA LYS A 73 1.12 2.88 9.45
C LYS A 73 2.25 2.15 8.71
N VAL A 74 2.78 2.74 7.64
CA VAL A 74 3.90 2.16 6.89
C VAL A 74 5.17 2.12 7.74
N LYS A 75 5.50 3.19 8.46
CA LYS A 75 6.67 3.24 9.36
C LYS A 75 6.56 2.24 10.50
N GLU A 76 5.43 2.18 11.19
CA GLU A 76 5.19 1.21 12.26
C GLU A 76 5.38 -0.21 11.77
N LYS A 77 4.81 -0.53 10.61
CA LYS A 77 4.91 -1.87 10.01
C LYS A 77 6.33 -2.22 9.57
N LEU A 78 7.11 -1.24 9.13
CA LEU A 78 8.52 -1.40 8.78
C LEU A 78 9.43 -1.56 10.00
N LEU A 79 9.11 -0.91 11.13
CA LEU A 79 9.90 -0.97 12.38
C LEU A 79 9.63 -2.24 13.21
N LEU A 80 8.49 -2.89 12.99
CA LEU A 80 8.11 -4.15 13.64
C LEU A 80 8.72 -5.40 12.96
N LYS A 81 9.54 -5.21 11.93
CA LYS A 81 10.36 -6.26 11.28
C LYS A 81 11.74 -6.35 11.91
#